data_AF-A0A0G4IZX7-F1
#
_entry.id   AF-A0A0G4IZX7-F1
#
_cell.length_a   1.000
_cell.length_b   1.000
_cell.length_c   1.000
_cell.angle_alpha   90.00
_cell.angle_beta   90.00
_cell.angle_gamma   90.00
#
_symmetry.space_group_name_H-M   'P 1'
#
loop_
_entity.id
_entity.type
_entity.pdbx_description
1 polymer ?
#
loop_
_entity_poly.entity_id
_entity_poly.type
_entity_poly.pdbx_seq_one_letter_code
_entity_poly.pdbx_strand_id
1 'polypeptide(L)'
;METTVLRHPLERSAKMCRNAEKMLALECRASRDSRSAADALDALRARLADLDRETERQLQLCLRRVQFAGSDLARKTLVDRLLIDHLLRRGWLSTARSLAAQVQLTDYVDVALFDLAQRVIRALEQHDVGLALSWCNANRSKLAALDSDLEVHLRVFEFTVLIGKGDLQGAIVHAREHLAPYFGKHGQLVRKYMTLLAFIQAPVNAYAHLLDDARWAELVQLFLRDFYRMNGLSETSFLDAHLRAGLAALKTEFCGSATQSISDCPVCTQDVVELAAKIQPSARTISCLVCRLTGQVMDDANPPMALPNGQVYSRSALEAMAARNGNLVKCPETGDIFNLDECRNVFVM
;
A
#
# COMPACT_ATOMS: atom_id res chain seq x y z
N MET A 1 6.56 4.84 -8.75
CA MET A 1 5.28 5.49 -9.13
C MET A 1 5.14 5.65 -10.64
N GLU A 2 6.21 5.85 -11.41
CA GLU A 2 6.10 6.18 -12.85
C GLU A 2 5.56 5.05 -13.73
N THR A 3 5.83 3.78 -13.40
CA THR A 3 5.44 2.65 -14.27
C THR A 3 3.96 2.26 -14.15
N THR A 4 3.40 2.22 -12.94
CA THR A 4 2.02 1.72 -12.71
C THR A 4 0.95 2.66 -13.26
N VAL A 5 1.17 3.96 -13.06
CA VAL A 5 0.29 5.06 -13.45
C VAL A 5 0.18 5.16 -14.98
N LEU A 6 1.19 4.73 -15.74
CA LEU A 6 1.12 4.68 -17.20
C LEU A 6 0.65 3.31 -17.73
N ARG A 7 0.94 2.24 -16.99
CA ARG A 7 0.66 0.86 -17.40
C ARG A 7 -0.85 0.57 -17.49
N HIS A 8 -1.65 1.02 -16.53
CA HIS A 8 -3.08 0.73 -16.51
C HIS A 8 -3.84 1.37 -17.71
N PRO A 9 -3.65 2.68 -18.03
CA PRO A 9 -4.21 3.28 -19.25
C PRO A 9 -3.82 2.54 -20.54
N LEU A 10 -2.54 2.21 -20.70
CA LEU A 10 -2.02 1.55 -21.90
C LEU A 10 -2.52 0.11 -22.05
N GLU A 11 -2.55 -0.66 -20.96
CA GLU A 11 -3.08 -2.02 -20.98
C GLU A 11 -4.59 -2.05 -21.23
N ARG A 12 -5.33 -1.07 -20.70
CA ARG A 12 -6.76 -0.90 -20.98
C ARG A 12 -7.00 -0.61 -22.46
N SER A 13 -6.24 0.32 -23.04
CA SER A 13 -6.25 0.61 -24.48
C SER A 13 -5.98 -0.65 -25.31
N ALA A 14 -4.88 -1.36 -25.03
CA ALA A 14 -4.51 -2.58 -25.76
C ALA A 14 -5.55 -3.70 -25.63
N LYS A 15 -6.18 -3.85 -24.46
CA LYS A 15 -7.26 -4.83 -24.24
C LYS A 15 -8.52 -4.44 -25.01
N MET A 16 -8.84 -3.15 -25.09
CA MET A 16 -9.97 -2.65 -25.88
C MET A 16 -9.77 -2.91 -27.37
N CYS A 17 -8.58 -2.63 -27.93
CA CYS A 17 -8.27 -2.92 -29.34
C CYS A 17 -8.45 -4.42 -29.65
N ARG A 18 -7.87 -5.31 -28.83
CA ARG A 18 -8.02 -6.77 -29.01
C ARG A 18 -9.46 -7.26 -28.91
N ASN A 19 -10.26 -6.68 -28.01
CA ASN A 19 -11.67 -7.04 -27.87
C ASN A 19 -12.51 -6.55 -29.06
N ALA A 20 -12.20 -5.35 -29.57
CA ALA A 20 -12.83 -4.81 -30.76
C ALA A 20 -12.52 -5.67 -31.99
N GLU A 21 -11.26 -6.06 -32.20
CA GLU A 21 -10.84 -6.96 -33.27
C GLU A 21 -11.61 -8.29 -33.24
N LYS A 22 -11.74 -8.90 -32.06
CA LYS A 22 -12.48 -10.17 -31.89
C LYS A 22 -13.97 -10.04 -32.17
N MET A 23 -14.60 -8.95 -31.75
CA MET A 23 -16.02 -8.70 -32.06
C MET A 23 -16.22 -8.38 -33.53
N LEU A 24 -15.35 -7.58 -34.15
CA LEU A 24 -15.36 -7.31 -35.59
C LEU A 24 -15.32 -8.62 -36.38
N ALA A 25 -14.43 -9.54 -35.98
CA ALA A 25 -14.32 -10.84 -36.62
C ALA A 25 -15.59 -11.70 -36.47
N LEU A 26 -16.35 -11.54 -35.38
CA LEU A 26 -17.62 -12.24 -35.16
C LEU A 26 -18.77 -11.62 -35.97
N GLU A 27 -18.87 -10.29 -36.00
CA GLU A 27 -19.90 -9.57 -36.76
C GLU A 27 -19.72 -9.73 -38.28
N CYS A 28 -18.47 -9.70 -38.78
CA CYS A 28 -18.17 -10.02 -40.18
C CYS A 28 -18.53 -11.45 -40.57
N ARG A 29 -18.49 -12.41 -39.63
CA ARG A 29 -18.91 -13.81 -39.88
C ARG A 29 -20.43 -14.00 -39.84
N ALA A 30 -21.15 -13.12 -39.14
CA ALA A 30 -22.59 -13.19 -38.96
C ALA A 30 -23.38 -12.54 -40.11
N SER A 31 -22.77 -11.63 -40.87
CA SER A 31 -23.44 -10.91 -41.95
C SER A 31 -23.52 -11.77 -43.23
N ARG A 32 -24.74 -12.22 -43.58
CA ARG A 32 -25.03 -13.01 -44.79
C ARG A 32 -25.82 -12.25 -45.88
N ASP A 33 -26.34 -11.05 -45.57
CA ASP A 33 -27.19 -10.25 -46.47
C ASP A 33 -26.63 -8.83 -46.70
N SER A 34 -26.73 -8.31 -47.94
CA SER A 34 -26.11 -7.02 -48.34
C SER A 34 -26.67 -5.78 -47.63
N ARG A 35 -27.96 -5.76 -47.23
CA ARG A 35 -28.54 -4.64 -46.44
C ARG A 35 -28.12 -4.70 -44.97
N SER A 36 -28.13 -5.91 -44.39
CA SER A 36 -27.61 -6.14 -43.03
C SER A 36 -26.11 -5.84 -42.92
N ALA A 37 -25.36 -6.04 -44.01
CA ALA A 37 -23.94 -5.72 -44.09
C ALA A 37 -23.67 -4.20 -44.05
N ALA A 38 -24.52 -3.37 -44.65
CA ALA A 38 -24.37 -1.92 -44.61
C ALA A 38 -24.62 -1.35 -43.21
N ASP A 39 -25.71 -1.80 -42.55
CA ASP A 39 -26.01 -1.41 -41.16
C ASP A 39 -24.92 -1.90 -40.19
N ALA A 40 -24.41 -3.12 -40.40
CA ALA A 40 -23.28 -3.65 -39.64
C ALA A 40 -22.00 -2.82 -39.87
N LEU A 41 -21.73 -2.39 -41.10
CA LEU A 41 -20.57 -1.56 -41.44
C LEU A 41 -20.65 -0.19 -40.76
N ASP A 42 -21.83 0.44 -40.73
CA ASP A 42 -22.01 1.74 -40.08
C ASP A 42 -21.94 1.62 -38.55
N ALA A 43 -22.48 0.55 -37.97
CA ALA A 43 -22.29 0.23 -36.55
C ALA A 43 -20.82 0.03 -36.20
N LEU A 44 -20.06 -0.67 -37.06
CA LEU A 44 -18.62 -0.87 -36.90
C LEU A 44 -17.84 0.44 -37.00
N ARG A 45 -18.17 1.30 -37.95
CA ARG A 45 -17.55 2.63 -38.09
C ARG A 45 -17.78 3.50 -36.87
N ALA A 46 -19.01 3.56 -36.36
CA ALA A 46 -19.33 4.29 -35.15
C ALA A 46 -18.52 3.78 -33.96
N ARG A 47 -18.36 2.45 -33.85
CA ARG A 47 -17.63 1.82 -32.76
C ARG A 47 -16.12 2.00 -32.85
N LEU A 48 -15.56 1.98 -34.06
CA LEU A 48 -14.15 2.35 -34.29
C LEU A 48 -13.91 3.81 -33.90
N ALA A 49 -14.80 4.73 -34.27
CA ALA A 49 -14.70 6.14 -33.84
C ALA A 49 -14.77 6.30 -32.30
N ASP A 50 -15.58 5.49 -31.62
CA ASP A 50 -15.61 5.46 -30.14
C ASP A 50 -14.31 4.96 -29.53
N LEU A 51 -13.74 3.90 -30.10
CA LEU A 51 -12.45 3.35 -29.68
C LEU A 51 -11.32 4.36 -29.91
N ASP A 52 -11.27 5.00 -31.08
CA ASP A 52 -10.28 6.04 -31.39
C ASP A 52 -10.38 7.20 -30.40
N ARG A 53 -11.59 7.67 -30.08
CA ARG A 53 -11.80 8.71 -29.06
C ARG A 53 -11.33 8.30 -27.68
N GLU A 54 -11.58 7.06 -27.27
CA GLU A 54 -11.15 6.58 -25.95
C GLU A 54 -9.63 6.35 -25.89
N THR A 55 -9.03 5.80 -26.94
CA THR A 55 -7.57 5.62 -27.02
C THR A 55 -6.85 6.96 -26.98
N GLU A 56 -7.33 7.98 -27.70
CA GLU A 56 -6.80 9.33 -27.65
C GLU A 56 -6.90 9.92 -26.23
N ARG A 57 -8.03 9.75 -25.54
CA ARG A 57 -8.17 10.18 -24.14
C ARG A 57 -7.15 9.52 -23.22
N GLN A 58 -6.93 8.20 -23.36
CA GLN A 58 -5.94 7.48 -22.56
C GLN A 58 -4.52 7.95 -22.88
N LEU A 59 -4.21 8.24 -24.15
CA LEU A 59 -2.91 8.78 -24.56
C LEU A 59 -2.67 10.17 -23.95
N GLN A 60 -3.65 11.06 -24.03
CA GLN A 60 -3.60 12.39 -23.43
C GLN A 60 -3.39 12.31 -21.92
N LEU A 61 -4.07 11.39 -21.24
CA LEU A 61 -3.87 11.13 -19.81
C LEU A 61 -2.44 10.68 -19.50
N CYS A 62 -1.89 9.75 -20.29
CA CYS A 62 -0.49 9.31 -20.18
C CYS A 62 0.48 10.48 -20.36
N LEU A 63 0.27 11.33 -21.36
CA LEU A 63 1.11 12.50 -21.62
C LEU A 63 1.10 13.47 -20.43
N ARG A 64 -0.09 13.78 -19.88
CA ARG A 64 -0.21 14.60 -18.66
C ARG A 64 0.53 13.99 -17.48
N ARG A 65 0.40 12.67 -17.27
CA ARG A 65 1.06 11.95 -16.17
C ARG A 65 2.60 12.00 -16.28
N VAL A 66 3.14 11.85 -17.48
CA VAL A 66 4.60 11.98 -17.74
C VAL A 66 5.08 13.40 -17.46
N GLN A 67 4.39 14.40 -18.00
CA GLN A 67 4.73 15.81 -17.78
C GLN A 67 4.65 16.19 -16.30
N PHE A 68 3.64 15.67 -15.60
CA PHE A 68 3.46 15.88 -14.17
C PHE A 68 4.62 15.33 -13.35
N ALA A 69 5.13 14.14 -13.66
CA ALA A 69 6.18 13.47 -12.86
C ALA A 69 7.44 14.33 -12.66
N GLY A 70 7.84 15.11 -13.67
CA GLY A 70 8.98 16.03 -13.60
C GLY A 70 8.67 17.44 -13.09
N SER A 71 7.41 17.75 -12.80
CA SER A 71 6.96 19.11 -12.47
C SER A 71 7.15 19.48 -11.00
N ASP A 72 7.25 20.79 -10.72
CA ASP A 72 7.25 21.30 -9.34
C ASP A 72 5.92 21.03 -8.62
N LEU A 73 4.82 20.95 -9.36
CA LEU A 73 3.53 20.59 -8.80
C LEU A 73 3.57 19.18 -8.20
N ALA A 74 4.22 18.21 -8.86
CA ALA A 74 4.36 16.85 -8.34
C ALA A 74 5.17 16.80 -7.04
N ARG A 75 6.16 17.68 -6.88
CA ARG A 75 6.94 17.80 -5.62
C ARG A 75 6.08 18.39 -4.50
N LYS A 76 5.37 19.49 -4.79
CA LYS A 76 4.50 20.18 -3.82
C LYS A 76 3.34 19.29 -3.33
N THR A 77 2.83 18.44 -4.19
CA THR A 77 1.68 17.55 -3.92
C THR A 77 2.09 16.11 -3.55
N LEU A 78 3.37 15.88 -3.22
CA LEU A 78 3.87 14.54 -2.90
C LEU A 78 3.08 13.92 -1.74
N VAL A 79 2.91 14.66 -0.65
CA VAL A 79 2.22 14.16 0.55
C VAL A 79 0.77 13.80 0.24
N ASP A 80 0.05 14.66 -0.50
CA ASP A 80 -1.33 14.38 -0.92
C ASP A 80 -1.43 13.10 -1.74
N ARG A 81 -0.50 12.88 -2.69
CA ARG A 81 -0.48 11.64 -3.48
C ARG A 81 -0.19 10.41 -2.63
N LEU A 82 0.73 10.50 -1.68
CA LEU A 82 1.03 9.41 -0.75
C LEU A 82 -0.17 9.08 0.14
N LEU A 83 -0.88 10.10 0.62
CA LEU A 83 -2.12 9.94 1.38
C LEU A 83 -3.20 9.29 0.52
N ILE A 84 -3.46 9.79 -0.69
CA ILE A 84 -4.48 9.22 -1.58
C ILE A 84 -4.18 7.74 -1.88
N ASP A 85 -2.93 7.38 -2.22
CA ASP A 85 -2.53 5.98 -2.41
C ASP A 85 -2.81 5.13 -1.16
N HIS A 86 -2.47 5.63 0.03
CA HIS A 86 -2.75 4.93 1.28
C HIS A 86 -4.25 4.72 1.52
N LEU A 87 -5.06 5.77 1.35
CA LEU A 87 -6.51 5.72 1.50
C LEU A 87 -7.14 4.71 0.54
N LEU A 88 -6.69 4.68 -0.72
CA LEU A 88 -7.16 3.73 -1.73
C LEU A 88 -6.81 2.29 -1.35
N ARG A 89 -5.59 2.03 -0.87
CA ARG A 89 -5.15 0.71 -0.40
C ARG A 89 -5.90 0.22 0.84
N ARG A 90 -6.34 1.14 1.70
CA ARG A 90 -7.17 0.84 2.87
C ARG A 90 -8.66 0.64 2.54
N GLY A 91 -9.07 0.91 1.29
CA GLY A 91 -10.48 0.82 0.87
C GLY A 91 -11.32 2.05 1.23
N TRP A 92 -10.71 3.15 1.71
CA TRP A 92 -11.37 4.42 2.03
C TRP A 92 -11.58 5.27 0.76
N LEU A 93 -12.31 4.70 -0.20
CA LEU A 93 -12.46 5.22 -1.56
C LEU A 93 -13.13 6.59 -1.62
N SER A 94 -14.14 6.84 -0.78
CA SER A 94 -14.85 8.14 -0.73
C SER A 94 -13.90 9.26 -0.30
N THR A 95 -13.17 9.07 0.80
CA THR A 95 -12.18 10.02 1.30
C THR A 95 -11.06 10.27 0.28
N ALA A 96 -10.56 9.20 -0.34
CA ALA A 96 -9.54 9.31 -1.39
C ALA A 96 -10.01 10.16 -2.58
N ARG A 97 -11.25 9.96 -3.04
CA ARG A 97 -11.84 10.74 -4.14
C ARG A 97 -12.05 12.20 -3.78
N SER A 98 -12.57 12.48 -2.59
CA SER A 98 -12.78 13.85 -2.12
C SER A 98 -11.46 14.61 -2.04
N LEU A 99 -10.42 13.99 -1.46
CA LEU A 99 -9.08 14.58 -1.41
C LEU A 99 -8.53 14.81 -2.82
N ALA A 100 -8.56 13.79 -3.69
CA ALA A 100 -8.07 13.90 -5.06
C ALA A 100 -8.76 15.03 -5.85
N ALA A 101 -10.07 15.23 -5.67
CA ALA A 101 -10.81 16.32 -6.31
C ALA A 101 -10.39 17.69 -5.76
N GLN A 102 -10.27 17.82 -4.44
CA GLN A 102 -9.92 19.08 -3.78
C GLN A 102 -8.53 19.58 -4.18
N VAL A 103 -7.53 18.69 -4.27
CA VAL A 103 -6.16 19.04 -4.67
C VAL A 103 -5.92 18.89 -6.19
N GLN A 104 -6.97 18.67 -6.98
CA GLN A 104 -6.92 18.53 -8.44
C GLN A 104 -5.97 17.42 -8.93
N LEU A 105 -5.91 16.31 -8.18
CA LEU A 105 -5.06 15.17 -8.47
C LEU A 105 -5.77 13.96 -9.10
N THR A 106 -7.06 14.06 -9.41
CA THR A 106 -7.88 12.95 -9.95
C THR A 106 -7.22 12.24 -11.14
N ASP A 107 -6.61 13.00 -12.06
CA ASP A 107 -5.96 12.46 -13.25
C ASP A 107 -4.64 11.72 -12.92
N TYR A 108 -4.06 11.88 -11.73
CA TYR A 108 -2.74 11.34 -11.37
C TYR A 108 -2.80 10.18 -10.36
N VAL A 109 -4.00 9.72 -10.01
CA VAL A 109 -4.24 8.61 -9.08
C VAL A 109 -5.09 7.53 -9.72
N ASP A 110 -4.90 6.27 -9.34
CA ASP A 110 -5.54 5.11 -9.98
C ASP A 110 -6.80 4.66 -9.25
N VAL A 111 -7.75 5.56 -9.00
CA VAL A 111 -8.97 5.25 -8.21
C VAL A 111 -9.75 4.06 -8.78
N ALA A 112 -9.93 4.02 -10.11
CA ALA A 112 -10.67 2.95 -10.78
C ALA A 112 -10.05 1.56 -10.59
N LEU A 113 -8.72 1.50 -10.45
CA LEU A 113 -7.99 0.26 -10.20
C LEU A 113 -8.32 -0.27 -8.80
N PHE A 114 -8.32 0.60 -7.79
CA PHE A 114 -8.66 0.24 -6.41
C PHE A 114 -10.16 -0.01 -6.19
N ASP A 115 -11.05 0.59 -6.99
CA ASP A 115 -12.48 0.23 -6.99
C ASP A 115 -12.71 -1.24 -7.37
N LEU A 116 -11.95 -1.74 -8.34
CA LEU A 116 -12.02 -3.14 -8.72
C LEU A 116 -11.54 -4.03 -7.57
N ALA A 117 -10.38 -3.71 -6.97
CA ALA A 117 -9.88 -4.46 -5.83
C ALA A 117 -10.87 -4.47 -4.67
N GLN A 118 -11.44 -3.32 -4.30
CA GLN A 118 -12.35 -3.24 -3.16
C GLN A 118 -13.65 -4.03 -3.40
N ARG A 119 -14.15 -4.09 -4.64
CA ARG A 119 -15.31 -4.92 -4.99
C ARG A 119 -15.01 -6.41 -4.79
N VAL A 120 -13.83 -6.87 -5.22
CA VAL A 120 -13.41 -8.26 -5.01
C VAL A 120 -13.24 -8.54 -3.52
N ILE A 121 -12.56 -7.65 -2.78
CA ILE A 121 -12.35 -7.80 -1.33
C ILE A 121 -13.68 -7.91 -0.58
N ARG A 122 -14.64 -7.02 -0.86
CA ARG A 122 -15.97 -7.07 -0.22
C ARG A 122 -16.73 -8.35 -0.54
N ALA A 123 -16.61 -8.87 -1.76
CA ALA A 123 -17.22 -10.16 -2.10
C ALA A 123 -16.57 -11.31 -1.31
N LEU A 124 -15.24 -11.33 -1.19
CA LEU A 124 -14.53 -12.31 -0.38
C LEU A 124 -14.90 -12.21 1.11
N GLU A 125 -15.04 -11.01 1.66
CA GLU A 125 -15.53 -10.78 3.03
C GLU A 125 -16.98 -11.25 3.23
N GLN A 126 -17.78 -11.30 2.16
CA GLN A 126 -19.15 -11.85 2.13
C GLN A 126 -19.20 -13.33 1.75
N HIS A 127 -18.05 -14.00 1.76
CA HIS A 127 -17.90 -15.42 1.42
C HIS A 127 -18.28 -15.76 -0.03
N ASP A 128 -18.15 -14.79 -0.94
CA ASP A 128 -18.35 -14.95 -2.38
C ASP A 128 -17.03 -14.86 -3.14
N VAL A 129 -16.61 -15.99 -3.73
CA VAL A 129 -15.40 -16.07 -4.55
C VAL A 129 -15.62 -15.73 -6.02
N GLY A 130 -16.86 -15.54 -6.47
CA GLY A 130 -17.22 -15.43 -7.88
C GLY A 130 -16.52 -14.27 -8.58
N LEU A 131 -16.48 -13.10 -7.94
CA LEU A 131 -15.75 -11.95 -8.47
C LEU A 131 -14.23 -12.20 -8.54
N ALA A 132 -13.64 -12.85 -7.52
CA ALA A 132 -12.21 -13.17 -7.51
C ALA A 132 -11.85 -14.18 -8.62
N LEU A 133 -12.68 -15.22 -8.82
CA LEU A 133 -12.50 -16.17 -9.92
C LEU A 133 -12.67 -15.53 -11.30
N SER A 134 -13.65 -14.64 -11.45
CA SER A 134 -13.82 -13.86 -12.68
C SER A 134 -12.58 -13.01 -12.99
N TRP A 135 -11.97 -12.44 -11.95
CA TRP A 135 -10.74 -11.68 -12.04
C TRP A 135 -9.55 -12.57 -12.41
N CYS A 136 -9.43 -13.78 -11.83
CA CYS A 136 -8.42 -14.76 -12.21
C CYS A 136 -8.52 -15.12 -13.70
N ASN A 137 -9.73 -15.45 -14.17
CA ASN A 137 -9.98 -15.76 -15.57
C ASN A 137 -9.62 -14.61 -16.51
N ALA A 138 -9.97 -13.37 -16.13
CA ALA A 138 -9.67 -12.18 -16.93
C ALA A 138 -8.17 -11.85 -17.01
N ASN A 139 -7.36 -12.38 -16.08
CA ASN A 139 -5.92 -12.12 -15.96
C ASN A 139 -5.06 -13.39 -16.04
N ARG A 140 -5.60 -14.50 -16.55
CA ARG A 140 -5.00 -15.84 -16.50
C ARG A 140 -3.55 -15.90 -16.98
N SER A 141 -3.25 -15.28 -18.13
CA SER A 141 -1.88 -15.29 -18.69
C SER A 141 -0.88 -14.54 -17.81
N LYS A 142 -1.30 -13.41 -17.22
CA LYS A 142 -0.46 -12.62 -16.30
C LYS A 142 -0.23 -13.37 -14.99
N LEU A 143 -1.28 -14.00 -14.45
CA LEU A 143 -1.21 -14.77 -13.21
C LEU A 143 -0.34 -16.03 -13.37
N ALA A 144 -0.41 -16.70 -14.52
CA ALA A 144 0.48 -17.80 -14.85
C ALA A 144 1.95 -17.35 -14.91
N ALA A 145 2.23 -16.17 -15.49
CA ALA A 145 3.59 -15.62 -15.52
C ALA A 145 4.12 -15.22 -14.12
N LEU A 146 3.22 -14.92 -13.18
CA LEU A 146 3.55 -14.61 -11.79
C LEU A 146 3.60 -15.86 -10.89
N ASP A 147 3.34 -17.04 -11.45
CA ASP A 147 3.18 -18.31 -10.73
C ASP A 147 2.19 -18.19 -9.55
N SER A 148 1.04 -17.55 -9.79
CA SER A 148 0.02 -17.32 -8.77
C SER A 148 -0.72 -18.60 -8.37
N ASP A 149 -0.90 -18.78 -7.06
CA ASP A 149 -1.67 -19.87 -6.46
C ASP A 149 -3.11 -19.43 -6.10
N LEU A 150 -3.53 -18.21 -6.45
CA LEU A 150 -4.82 -17.67 -6.02
C LEU A 150 -6.00 -18.50 -6.51
N GLU A 151 -5.99 -18.92 -7.78
CA GLU A 151 -7.10 -19.68 -8.36
C GLU A 151 -7.32 -21.01 -7.64
N VAL A 152 -6.26 -21.77 -7.34
CA VAL A 152 -6.40 -23.05 -6.63
C VAL A 152 -6.91 -22.85 -5.20
N HIS A 153 -6.47 -21.79 -4.51
CA HIS A 153 -7.00 -21.47 -3.18
C HIS A 153 -8.49 -21.12 -3.25
N LEU A 154 -8.91 -20.28 -4.20
CA LEU A 154 -10.33 -19.96 -4.40
C LEU A 154 -11.18 -21.21 -4.64
N ARG A 155 -10.72 -22.14 -5.48
CA ARG A 155 -11.42 -23.41 -5.76
C ARG A 155 -11.50 -24.32 -4.54
N VAL A 156 -10.46 -24.33 -3.71
CA VAL A 156 -10.46 -25.05 -2.44
C VAL A 156 -11.46 -24.44 -1.47
N PHE A 157 -11.61 -23.11 -1.43
CA PHE A 157 -12.63 -22.46 -0.61
C PHE A 157 -14.05 -22.84 -1.05
N GLU A 158 -14.37 -22.80 -2.35
CA GLU A 158 -15.67 -23.27 -2.87
C GLU A 158 -15.95 -24.71 -2.42
N PHE A 159 -14.94 -25.58 -2.50
CA PHE A 159 -15.02 -26.95 -2.03
C PHE A 159 -15.33 -27.03 -0.52
N THR A 160 -14.64 -26.24 0.31
CA THR A 160 -14.93 -26.21 1.77
C THR A 160 -16.32 -25.68 2.08
N VAL A 161 -16.82 -24.71 1.30
CA VAL A 161 -18.18 -24.18 1.45
C VAL A 161 -19.22 -25.25 1.12
N LEU A 162 -19.01 -26.06 0.07
CA LEU A 162 -19.89 -27.19 -0.26
C LEU A 162 -19.92 -28.23 0.86
N ILE A 163 -18.74 -28.58 1.40
CA ILE A 163 -18.63 -29.50 2.55
C ILE A 163 -19.34 -28.93 3.79
N GLY A 164 -19.14 -27.65 4.09
CA GLY A 164 -19.79 -27.00 5.25
C GLY A 164 -21.31 -26.97 5.14
N LYS A 165 -21.87 -26.94 3.92
CA LYS A 165 -23.32 -27.05 3.66
C LYS A 165 -23.83 -28.51 3.70
N GLY A 166 -22.95 -29.50 3.86
CA GLY A 166 -23.30 -30.92 3.82
C GLY A 166 -23.50 -31.48 2.40
N ASP A 167 -23.23 -30.70 1.34
CA ASP A 167 -23.34 -31.15 -0.04
C ASP A 167 -22.06 -31.89 -0.47
N LEU A 168 -21.92 -33.12 0.01
CA LEU A 168 -20.74 -33.96 -0.28
C LEU A 168 -20.68 -34.37 -1.75
N GLN A 169 -21.82 -34.59 -2.39
CA GLN A 169 -21.87 -34.98 -3.79
C GLN A 169 -21.43 -33.83 -4.70
N GLY A 170 -21.94 -32.61 -4.45
CA GLY A 170 -21.49 -31.40 -5.13
C GLY A 170 -20.00 -31.15 -4.91
N ALA A 171 -19.50 -31.33 -3.68
CA ALA A 171 -18.07 -31.19 -3.37
C ALA A 171 -17.20 -32.18 -4.17
N ILE A 172 -17.63 -33.43 -4.34
CA ILE A 172 -16.90 -34.43 -5.15
C ILE A 172 -16.88 -34.05 -6.64
N VAL A 173 -18.01 -33.60 -7.18
CA VAL A 173 -18.09 -33.14 -8.58
C VAL A 173 -17.16 -31.95 -8.78
N HIS A 174 -17.25 -30.94 -7.90
CA HIS A 174 -16.39 -29.76 -7.90
C HIS A 174 -14.90 -30.12 -7.84
N ALA A 175 -14.52 -31.03 -6.96
CA ALA A 175 -13.13 -31.47 -6.84
C ALA A 175 -12.60 -32.11 -8.13
N ARG A 176 -13.42 -32.93 -8.80
CA ARG A 176 -13.04 -33.55 -10.08
C ARG A 176 -12.88 -32.53 -11.20
N GLU A 177 -13.75 -31.54 -11.26
CA GLU A 177 -13.75 -30.53 -12.33
C GLU A 177 -12.68 -29.44 -12.12
N HIS A 178 -12.53 -28.97 -10.88
CA HIS A 178 -11.78 -27.75 -10.61
C HIS A 178 -10.51 -27.96 -9.78
N LEU A 179 -10.38 -29.06 -9.02
CA LEU A 179 -9.17 -29.34 -8.23
C LEU A 179 -8.24 -30.37 -8.88
N ALA A 180 -8.78 -31.32 -9.65
CA ALA A 180 -7.99 -32.35 -10.32
C ALA A 180 -6.87 -31.79 -11.23
N PRO A 181 -7.09 -30.72 -12.03
CA PRO A 181 -6.02 -30.14 -12.85
C PRO A 181 -4.81 -29.64 -12.03
N TYR A 182 -5.04 -29.24 -10.78
CA TYR A 182 -4.00 -28.72 -9.89
C TYR A 182 -3.26 -29.81 -9.11
N PHE A 183 -3.63 -31.08 -9.24
CA PHE A 183 -3.02 -32.16 -8.45
C PHE A 183 -1.51 -32.33 -8.73
N GLY A 184 -1.07 -32.05 -9.96
CA GLY A 184 0.36 -32.11 -10.32
C GLY A 184 1.21 -31.13 -9.52
N LYS A 185 0.83 -29.84 -9.50
CA LYS A 185 1.59 -28.77 -8.85
C LYS A 185 1.23 -28.59 -7.36
N HIS A 186 -0.04 -28.75 -6.99
CA HIS A 186 -0.58 -28.47 -5.65
C HIS A 186 -1.13 -29.72 -4.95
N GLY A 187 -0.62 -30.91 -5.28
CA GLY A 187 -1.17 -32.17 -4.80
C GLY A 187 -1.21 -32.33 -3.27
N GLN A 188 -0.32 -31.69 -2.51
CA GLN A 188 -0.38 -31.70 -1.04
C GLN A 188 -1.58 -30.91 -0.51
N LEU A 189 -1.82 -29.71 -1.06
CA LEU A 189 -2.97 -28.88 -0.72
C LEU A 189 -4.26 -29.62 -1.07
N VAL A 190 -4.38 -30.11 -2.31
CA VAL A 190 -5.58 -30.84 -2.75
C VAL A 190 -5.84 -32.06 -1.86
N ARG A 191 -4.81 -32.86 -1.53
CA ARG A 191 -4.97 -33.99 -0.60
C ARG A 191 -5.46 -33.57 0.78
N LYS A 192 -4.86 -32.53 1.37
CA LYS A 192 -5.24 -32.00 2.69
C LYS A 192 -6.71 -31.59 2.75
N TYR A 193 -7.26 -31.04 1.67
CA TYR A 193 -8.66 -30.68 1.62
C TYR A 193 -9.57 -31.86 1.28
N MET A 194 -9.15 -32.76 0.40
CA MET A 194 -9.89 -33.99 0.11
C MET A 194 -10.08 -34.88 1.35
N THR A 195 -9.16 -34.87 2.32
CA THR A 195 -9.34 -35.60 3.58
C THR A 195 -10.54 -35.11 4.40
N LEU A 196 -11.01 -33.87 4.20
CA LEU A 196 -12.24 -33.38 4.87
C LEU A 196 -13.44 -34.28 4.57
N LEU A 197 -13.55 -34.83 3.35
CA LEU A 197 -14.65 -35.73 2.99
C LEU A 197 -14.71 -36.98 3.88
N ALA A 198 -13.56 -37.48 4.34
CA ALA A 198 -13.47 -38.67 5.19
C ALA A 198 -13.72 -38.35 6.68
N PHE A 199 -13.34 -37.14 7.13
CA PHE A 199 -13.38 -36.76 8.55
C PHE A 199 -14.56 -35.87 8.93
N ILE A 200 -15.38 -35.40 7.97
CA ILE A 200 -16.52 -34.52 8.24
C ILE A 200 -17.57 -35.19 9.14
N GLN A 201 -17.72 -36.51 9.03
CA GLN A 201 -18.64 -37.32 9.86
C GLN A 201 -17.92 -38.01 11.05
N ALA A 202 -16.62 -37.77 11.22
CA ALA A 202 -15.87 -38.38 12.32
C ALA A 202 -16.20 -37.68 13.64
N PRO A 203 -16.25 -38.41 14.77
CA PRO A 203 -16.55 -37.84 16.09
C PRO A 203 -15.49 -36.81 16.54
N VAL A 204 -14.26 -36.92 16.04
CA VAL A 204 -13.20 -35.92 16.19
C VAL A 204 -12.72 -35.51 14.81
N ASN A 205 -13.09 -34.31 14.37
CA ASN A 205 -12.63 -33.76 13.11
C ASN A 205 -11.33 -32.97 13.32
N ALA A 206 -10.18 -33.64 13.18
CA ALA A 206 -8.85 -33.01 13.25
C ALA A 206 -8.64 -31.90 12.19
N TYR A 207 -9.51 -31.84 11.18
CA TYR A 207 -9.47 -30.89 10.07
C TYR A 207 -10.54 -29.79 10.20
N ALA A 208 -11.24 -29.67 11.33
CA ALA A 208 -12.27 -28.64 11.53
C ALA A 208 -11.75 -27.20 11.27
N HIS A 209 -10.49 -26.93 11.63
CA HIS A 209 -9.82 -25.66 11.35
C HIS A 209 -9.75 -25.29 9.85
N LEU A 210 -9.85 -26.28 8.95
CA LEU A 210 -9.96 -26.08 7.50
C LEU A 210 -11.39 -25.71 7.07
N LEU A 211 -12.29 -25.41 8.00
CA LEU A 211 -13.59 -24.83 7.74
C LEU A 211 -13.72 -23.44 8.40
N ASP A 212 -12.71 -22.99 9.15
CA ASP A 212 -12.75 -21.72 9.87
C ASP A 212 -12.85 -20.53 8.92
N ASP A 213 -13.67 -19.55 9.32
CA ASP A 213 -13.88 -18.29 8.59
C ASP A 213 -12.63 -17.40 8.59
N ALA A 214 -11.72 -17.57 9.56
CA ALA A 214 -10.49 -16.79 9.66
C ALA A 214 -9.64 -16.85 8.37
N ARG A 215 -9.78 -17.92 7.58
CA ARG A 215 -9.01 -18.11 6.35
C ARG A 215 -9.51 -17.24 5.19
N TRP A 216 -10.72 -16.69 5.24
CA TRP A 216 -11.17 -15.70 4.26
C TRP A 216 -10.25 -14.46 4.27
N ALA A 217 -9.71 -14.10 5.45
CA ALA A 217 -8.71 -13.04 5.54
C ALA A 217 -7.41 -13.40 4.80
N GLU A 218 -6.96 -14.67 4.86
CA GLU A 218 -5.79 -15.15 4.10
C GLU A 218 -6.04 -15.06 2.59
N LEU A 219 -7.26 -15.36 2.15
CA LEU A 219 -7.65 -15.27 0.74
C LEU A 219 -7.66 -13.82 0.24
N VAL A 220 -8.12 -12.88 1.07
CA VAL A 220 -8.02 -11.44 0.79
C VAL A 220 -6.55 -11.00 0.67
N GLN A 221 -5.67 -11.46 1.57
CA GLN A 221 -4.23 -11.14 1.47
C GLN A 221 -3.60 -11.73 0.21
N LEU A 222 -3.94 -12.97 -0.14
CA LEU A 222 -3.47 -13.64 -1.35
C LEU A 222 -3.90 -12.89 -2.61
N PHE A 223 -5.17 -12.47 -2.66
CA PHE A 223 -5.69 -11.64 -3.74
C PHE A 223 -4.95 -10.29 -3.82
N LEU A 224 -4.80 -9.58 -2.71
CA LEU A 224 -4.10 -8.29 -2.66
C LEU A 224 -2.65 -8.39 -3.13
N ARG A 225 -1.92 -9.43 -2.69
CA ARG A 225 -0.55 -9.70 -3.13
C ARG A 225 -0.45 -9.85 -4.64
N ASP A 226 -1.30 -10.71 -5.21
CA ASP A 226 -1.27 -10.98 -6.65
C ASP A 226 -1.78 -9.78 -7.46
N PHE A 227 -2.75 -9.04 -6.91
CA PHE A 227 -3.23 -7.77 -7.46
C PHE A 227 -2.11 -6.73 -7.53
N TYR A 228 -1.35 -6.53 -6.45
CA TYR A 228 -0.24 -5.59 -6.42
C TYR A 228 0.86 -6.00 -7.39
N ARG A 229 1.29 -7.26 -7.37
CA ARG A 229 2.30 -7.80 -8.28
C ARG A 229 1.91 -7.65 -9.75
N MET A 230 0.67 -7.99 -10.09
CA MET A 230 0.16 -7.90 -11.47
C MET A 230 0.17 -6.46 -11.99
N ASN A 231 -0.15 -5.49 -11.14
CA ASN A 231 -0.12 -4.08 -11.51
C ASN A 231 1.27 -3.44 -11.38
N GLY A 232 2.27 -4.10 -10.77
CA GLY A 232 3.57 -3.49 -10.47
C GLY A 232 3.47 -2.43 -9.36
N LEU A 233 2.62 -2.68 -8.38
CA LEU A 233 2.50 -1.89 -7.15
C LEU A 233 3.33 -2.57 -6.04
N SER A 234 3.88 -1.76 -5.14
CA SER A 234 4.43 -2.27 -3.87
C SER A 234 3.32 -2.88 -3.01
N GLU A 235 3.64 -3.90 -2.22
CA GLU A 235 2.71 -4.47 -1.23
C GLU A 235 2.44 -3.48 -0.08
N THR A 236 3.47 -2.74 0.33
CA THR A 236 3.34 -1.64 1.29
C THR A 236 3.04 -0.33 0.58
N SER A 237 2.25 0.53 1.22
CA SER A 237 2.02 1.89 0.73
C SER A 237 3.32 2.70 0.79
N PHE A 238 3.52 3.59 -0.18
CA PHE A 238 4.66 4.50 -0.14
C PHE A 238 4.62 5.42 1.06
N LEU A 239 3.44 5.77 1.59
CA LEU A 239 3.34 6.54 2.83
C LEU A 239 4.01 5.81 4.01
N ASP A 240 3.73 4.50 4.14
CA ASP A 240 4.32 3.65 5.18
C ASP A 240 5.84 3.53 5.00
N ALA A 241 6.33 3.39 3.76
CA ALA A 241 7.76 3.37 3.47
C ALA A 241 8.46 4.70 3.85
N HIS A 242 7.90 5.85 3.48
CA HIS A 242 8.47 7.15 3.80
C HIS A 242 8.42 7.43 5.30
N LEU A 243 7.30 7.09 5.96
CA LEU A 243 7.15 7.26 7.38
C LEU A 243 8.17 6.41 8.14
N ARG A 244 8.35 5.13 7.76
CA ARG A 244 9.36 4.27 8.39
C ARG A 244 10.77 4.80 8.20
N ALA A 245 11.12 5.26 7.00
CA ALA A 245 12.43 5.83 6.72
C ALA A 245 12.69 7.10 7.53
N GLY A 246 11.71 8.02 7.59
CA GLY A 246 11.80 9.24 8.37
C GLY A 246 11.91 8.97 9.87
N LEU A 247 11.10 8.05 10.39
CA LEU A 247 11.17 7.63 11.79
C LEU A 247 12.51 6.94 12.11
N ALA A 248 13.03 6.07 11.24
CA ALA A 248 14.33 5.45 11.45
C ALA A 248 15.47 6.47 11.50
N ALA A 249 15.40 7.53 10.67
CA ALA A 249 16.39 8.60 10.65
C ALA A 249 16.34 9.46 11.92
N LEU A 250 15.14 9.77 12.42
CA LEU A 250 14.95 10.66 13.57
C LEU A 250 15.06 9.92 14.91
N LYS A 251 14.67 8.65 14.97
CA LYS A 251 14.66 7.83 16.18
C LYS A 251 16.09 7.71 16.73
N THR A 252 16.19 7.85 18.05
CA THR A 252 17.40 7.56 18.81
C THR A 252 17.12 6.42 19.79
N GLU A 253 18.17 5.88 20.42
CA GLU A 253 18.03 4.85 21.45
C GLU A 253 17.23 5.34 22.68
N PHE A 254 17.17 6.66 22.89
CA PHE A 254 16.41 7.29 23.98
C PHE A 254 14.91 7.48 23.63
N CYS A 255 14.51 7.30 22.37
CA CYS A 255 13.11 7.48 21.96
C CYS A 255 12.24 6.29 22.39
N GLY A 256 11.18 6.54 23.17
CA GLY A 256 10.18 5.54 23.55
C GLY A 256 10.34 4.95 24.95
N SER A 257 11.33 5.39 25.73
CA SER A 257 11.37 5.12 27.17
C SER A 257 10.39 6.01 27.92
N ALA A 258 9.50 5.42 28.73
CA ALA A 258 8.49 6.13 29.53
C ALA A 258 9.09 7.15 30.52
N THR A 259 10.39 7.07 30.79
CA THR A 259 11.12 7.93 31.72
C THR A 259 11.86 9.08 31.05
N GLN A 260 11.97 9.11 29.70
CA GLN A 260 12.78 10.10 28.96
C GLN A 260 12.13 10.49 27.62
N SER A 261 10.84 10.83 27.61
CA SER A 261 10.25 11.46 26.42
C SER A 261 10.89 12.84 26.23
N ILE A 262 11.74 12.97 25.21
CA ILE A 262 12.40 14.22 24.86
C ILE A 262 11.34 15.24 24.42
N SER A 263 11.28 16.40 25.07
CA SER A 263 10.44 17.54 24.67
C SER A 263 10.73 17.91 23.22
N ASP A 264 9.69 18.19 22.44
CA ASP A 264 9.78 18.59 21.02
C ASP A 264 10.39 17.55 20.07
N CYS A 265 10.52 16.28 20.51
CA CYS A 265 10.92 15.20 19.63
C CYS A 265 9.71 14.65 18.85
N PRO A 266 9.70 14.72 17.50
CA PRO A 266 8.56 14.24 16.69
C PRO A 266 8.36 12.72 16.79
N VAL A 267 9.38 11.97 17.22
CA VAL A 267 9.29 10.51 17.42
C VAL A 267 8.68 10.16 18.78
N CYS A 268 8.84 11.02 19.78
CA CYS A 268 8.33 10.79 21.13
C CYS A 268 6.90 11.32 21.35
N THR A 269 6.31 11.96 20.34
CA THR A 269 4.89 12.38 20.37
C THR A 269 3.97 11.16 20.52
N GLN A 270 2.88 11.31 21.27
CA GLN A 270 1.96 10.23 21.62
C GLN A 270 1.48 9.42 20.40
N ASP A 271 1.14 10.07 19.29
CA ASP A 271 0.64 9.39 18.09
C ASP A 271 1.73 8.68 17.28
N VAL A 272 3.00 9.02 17.49
CA VAL A 272 4.14 8.55 16.70
C VAL A 272 4.97 7.51 17.44
N VAL A 273 5.02 7.58 18.76
CA VAL A 273 5.87 6.71 19.58
C VAL A 273 5.51 5.23 19.42
N GLU A 274 4.21 4.91 19.29
CA GLU A 274 3.74 3.55 19.04
C GLU A 274 4.18 3.02 17.67
N LEU A 275 4.12 3.88 16.64
CA LEU A 275 4.60 3.55 15.29
C LEU A 275 6.11 3.34 15.27
N ALA A 276 6.84 4.17 16.00
CA ALA A 276 8.30 4.12 16.09
C ALA A 276 8.82 2.98 16.98
N ALA A 277 7.98 2.35 17.82
CA ALA A 277 8.40 1.31 18.75
C ALA A 277 9.01 0.09 18.04
N LYS A 278 8.51 -0.27 16.85
CA LYS A 278 8.96 -1.42 16.06
C LYS A 278 10.06 -1.07 15.04
N ILE A 279 10.49 0.18 14.99
CA ILE A 279 11.46 0.68 14.00
C ILE A 279 12.82 0.78 14.66
N GLN A 280 13.84 0.21 14.03
CA GLN A 280 15.21 0.36 14.49
C GLN A 280 15.77 1.73 14.05
N PRO A 281 16.53 2.43 14.91
CA PRO A 281 17.21 3.65 14.52
C PRO A 281 18.27 3.35 13.46
N SER A 282 18.45 4.26 12.50
CA SER A 282 19.51 4.13 11.49
C SER A 282 20.88 4.45 12.08
N ALA A 283 21.91 3.72 11.67
CA ALA A 283 23.29 4.06 12.00
C ALA A 283 23.63 5.47 11.52
N ARG A 284 24.14 6.31 12.43
CA ARG A 284 24.49 7.70 12.12
C ARG A 284 25.98 7.79 11.83
N THR A 285 26.35 8.28 10.65
CA THR A 285 27.75 8.53 10.28
C THR A 285 28.22 9.92 10.72
N ILE A 286 27.28 10.84 10.99
CA ILE A 286 27.53 12.21 11.42
C ILE A 286 26.60 12.51 12.59
N SER A 287 27.18 12.99 13.69
CA SER A 287 26.44 13.46 14.86
C SER A 287 26.35 14.97 14.82
N CYS A 288 25.15 15.50 14.99
CA CYS A 288 24.89 16.93 15.11
C CYS A 288 24.22 17.18 16.44
N LEU A 289 24.79 18.06 17.26
CA LEU A 289 24.17 18.48 18.51
C LEU A 289 23.19 19.62 18.23
N VAL A 290 22.00 19.56 18.84
CA VAL A 290 20.99 20.61 18.75
C VAL A 290 20.63 21.06 20.15
N CYS A 291 20.65 22.36 20.40
CA CYS A 291 20.35 22.90 21.71
C CYS A 291 18.85 22.79 22.01
N ARG A 292 18.51 22.13 23.11
CA ARG A 292 17.12 21.94 23.55
C ARG A 292 16.35 23.22 23.91
N LEU A 293 17.02 24.36 24.08
CA LEU A 293 16.37 25.64 24.40
C LEU A 293 16.18 26.53 23.19
N THR A 294 17.17 26.58 22.29
CA THR A 294 17.12 27.46 21.12
C THR A 294 16.69 26.72 19.85
N GLY A 295 16.73 25.39 19.85
CA GLY A 295 16.54 24.57 18.65
C GLY A 295 17.65 24.70 17.60
N GLN A 296 18.71 25.45 17.91
CA GLN A 296 19.82 25.70 16.99
C GLN A 296 20.89 24.62 17.08
N VAL A 297 21.55 24.37 15.95
CA VAL A 297 22.72 23.48 15.89
C VAL A 297 23.84 24.06 16.76
N MET A 298 24.49 23.18 17.52
CA MET A 298 25.68 23.48 18.29
C MET A 298 26.90 23.13 17.46
N ASP A 299 27.56 24.15 16.92
CA ASP A 299 28.72 24.08 16.03
C ASP A 299 29.89 24.91 16.58
N ASP A 300 30.94 25.14 15.78
CA ASP A 300 32.11 25.91 16.21
C ASP A 300 31.78 27.37 16.58
N ALA A 301 30.74 27.95 15.97
CA ALA A 301 30.30 29.31 16.25
C ALA A 301 29.41 29.38 17.50
N ASN A 302 28.62 28.33 17.75
CA ASN A 302 27.70 28.20 18.88
C ASN A 302 27.94 26.88 19.65
N PRO A 303 29.10 26.72 20.30
CA PRO A 303 29.52 25.42 20.81
C PRO A 303 28.65 24.93 21.97
N PRO A 304 28.60 23.61 22.20
CA PRO A 304 27.95 23.05 23.37
C PRO A 304 28.74 23.40 24.64
N MET A 305 28.02 23.82 25.68
CA MET A 305 28.55 24.17 26.99
C MET A 305 27.82 23.37 28.08
N ALA A 306 28.57 22.74 28.98
CA ALA A 306 28.07 21.97 30.11
C ALA A 306 28.01 22.83 31.38
N LEU A 307 26.86 22.78 32.06
CA LEU A 307 26.69 23.24 33.43
C LEU A 307 27.38 22.27 34.42
N PRO A 308 27.70 22.70 35.65
CA PRO A 308 28.30 21.84 36.68
C PRO A 308 27.50 20.58 37.01
N ASN A 309 26.17 20.60 36.83
CA ASN A 309 25.30 19.44 36.99
C ASN A 309 25.29 18.47 35.79
N GLY A 310 26.15 18.69 34.78
CA GLY A 310 26.31 17.84 33.61
C GLY A 310 25.32 18.13 32.47
N GLN A 311 24.41 19.09 32.63
CA GLN A 311 23.45 19.44 31.57
C GLN A 311 24.11 20.33 30.50
N VAL A 312 23.93 19.96 29.23
CA VAL A 312 24.55 20.65 28.07
C VAL A 312 23.54 21.51 27.31
N TYR A 313 23.92 22.75 27.01
CA TYR A 313 23.17 23.72 26.20
C TYR A 313 24.12 24.48 25.26
N SER A 314 23.60 25.25 24.30
CA SER A 314 24.44 26.07 23.43
C SER A 314 24.95 27.31 24.16
N ARG A 315 26.13 27.80 23.77
CA ARG A 315 26.68 29.06 24.28
C ARG A 315 25.67 30.21 24.23
N SER A 316 25.06 30.42 23.05
CA SER A 316 24.07 31.49 22.86
C SER A 316 22.87 31.38 23.82
N ALA A 317 22.41 30.15 24.13
CA ALA A 317 21.33 29.94 25.09
C ALA A 317 21.74 30.34 26.51
N LEU A 318 22.94 29.96 26.94
CA LEU A 318 23.47 30.26 28.26
C LEU A 318 23.73 31.76 28.43
N GLU A 319 24.36 32.39 27.44
CA GLU A 319 24.61 33.84 27.41
C GLU A 319 23.30 34.64 27.45
N ALA A 320 22.29 34.22 26.69
CA ALA A 320 20.98 34.87 26.71
C ALA A 320 20.27 34.76 28.08
N MET A 321 20.44 33.65 28.80
CA MET A 321 19.93 33.49 30.17
C MET A 321 20.72 34.35 31.16
N ALA A 322 22.04 34.31 31.09
CA ALA A 322 22.94 35.07 31.95
C ALA A 322 22.72 36.59 31.81
N ALA A 323 22.52 37.08 30.58
CA ALA A 323 22.25 38.49 30.30
C ALA A 323 20.96 39.01 30.98
N ARG A 324 19.96 38.15 31.17
CA ARG A 324 18.69 38.49 31.82
C ARG A 324 18.76 38.42 33.35
N ASN A 325 19.66 37.60 33.88
CA ASN A 325 19.68 37.22 35.30
C ASN A 325 21.00 37.61 36.01
N GLY A 326 21.73 38.60 35.50
CA GLY A 326 22.95 39.10 36.15
C GLY A 326 24.07 38.06 36.24
N ASN A 327 24.39 37.42 35.12
CA ASN A 327 25.40 36.36 34.98
C ASN A 327 25.03 34.98 35.55
N LEU A 328 23.78 34.79 35.98
CA LEU A 328 23.29 33.53 36.51
C LEU A 328 22.49 32.75 35.45
N VAL A 329 22.71 31.45 35.38
CA VAL A 329 21.98 30.52 34.54
C VAL A 329 21.21 29.55 35.43
N LYS A 330 19.90 29.47 35.24
CA LYS A 330 19.05 28.46 35.86
C LYS A 330 18.87 27.27 34.92
N CYS A 331 19.23 26.07 35.34
CA CYS A 331 19.02 24.85 34.59
C CYS A 331 17.51 24.53 34.47
N PRO A 332 16.94 24.41 33.26
CA PRO A 332 15.53 24.07 33.07
C PRO A 332 15.13 22.68 33.56
N GLU A 333 16.06 21.70 33.54
CA GLU A 333 15.75 20.31 33.94
C GLU A 333 15.78 20.12 35.46
N THR A 334 16.79 20.66 36.14
CA THR A 334 17.02 20.41 37.57
C THR A 334 16.60 21.57 38.46
N GLY A 335 16.46 22.77 37.89
CA GLY A 335 16.18 24.00 38.63
C GLY A 335 17.38 24.65 39.31
N ASP A 336 18.56 24.02 39.26
CA ASP A 336 19.79 24.54 39.86
C ASP A 336 20.26 25.85 39.21
N ILE A 337 20.95 26.69 39.97
CA ILE A 337 21.44 27.99 39.50
C ILE A 337 22.96 28.00 39.60
N PHE A 338 23.62 28.37 38.49
CA PHE A 338 25.07 28.44 38.37
C PHE A 338 25.50 29.79 37.77
N ASN A 339 26.74 30.18 38.02
CA ASN A 339 27.35 31.29 37.30
C ASN A 339 27.75 30.83 35.88
N LEU A 340 27.58 31.70 34.86
CA LEU A 340 28.03 31.42 33.50
C LEU A 340 29.51 31.03 33.43
N ASP A 341 30.36 31.61 34.27
CA ASP A 341 31.81 31.35 34.32
C ASP A 341 32.15 29.91 34.75
N GLU A 342 31.22 29.22 35.41
CA GLU A 342 31.37 27.82 35.82
C GLU A 342 31.06 26.84 34.66
N CYS A 343 30.46 27.33 33.58
CA CYS A 343 30.11 26.52 32.41
C CYS A 343 31.35 26.19 31.58
N ARG A 344 31.48 24.94 31.12
CA ARG A 344 32.65 24.49 30.34
C ARG A 344 32.26 24.10 28.93
N ASN A 345 33.10 24.46 27.94
CA ASN A 345 32.92 23.97 26.57
C ASN A 345 33.02 22.44 26.55
N VAL A 346 32.13 21.82 25.79
CA VAL A 346 32.13 20.39 25.50
C VAL A 346 32.69 20.18 24.10
N PHE A 347 33.55 19.18 23.93
CA PHE A 347 34.06 18.79 22.63
C PHE A 347 33.55 17.38 22.32
N VAL A 348 32.85 17.22 21.20
CA VAL A 348 32.44 15.91 20.68
C VAL A 348 33.53 15.48 19.70
N MET A 349 34.15 14.33 19.98
CA MET A 349 35.26 13.79 19.18
C MET A 349 34.76 12.79 18.14
#